data_AF-A0A7Z7LGA8-F1
#
_entry.id   AF-A0A7Z7LGA8-F1
#
_cell.length_a   1.000
_cell.length_b   1.000
_cell.length_c   1.000
_cell.angle_alpha   90.00
_cell.angle_beta   90.00
_cell.angle_gamma   90.00
#
_symmetry.space_group_name_H-M   'P 1'
#
loop_
_entity.id
_entity.type
_entity.pdbx_description
1 polymer ?
#
loop_
_entity_poly.entity_id
_entity_poly.type
_entity_poly.pdbx_seq_one_letter_code
_entity_poly.pdbx_strand_id
1 'polypeptide(L)'
;MKRKIVSSIILVILVLSATTALSSGPVQIKPPILATAVGDGEGSVILNLVCGWKGIECESVLDLTPAALEERLGEIDGPGTLVVATGAIVEGDLYTICNIEKMSIEKESSRIEGLIDVAKSNRIPVIGLHIDRGITSPDTDPGKSLDLIMPHADAIILVTHIGMDEYFEKIATAGTIPLIVIDNSDKLIEALEVLFSMNLGECE
;
A
#
# COMPACT_ATOMS: atom_id res chain seq x y z
N MET A 1 -34.19 -53.33 28.35
CA MET A 1 -33.23 -53.18 29.47
C MET A 1 -31.89 -53.78 29.07
N LYS A 2 -30.81 -53.01 29.31
CA LYS A 2 -29.38 -53.39 29.46
C LYS A 2 -28.50 -53.64 28.21
N ARG A 3 -27.82 -52.53 27.82
CA ARG A 3 -26.40 -52.36 27.43
C ARG A 3 -25.48 -53.59 27.65
N LYS A 4 -24.60 -53.91 26.69
CA LYS A 4 -23.16 -53.51 26.63
C LYS A 4 -22.66 -53.54 25.15
N ILE A 5 -22.15 -52.45 24.55
CA ILE A 5 -20.72 -52.04 24.36
C ILE A 5 -19.92 -53.17 23.64
N VAL A 6 -19.17 -53.03 22.54
CA VAL A 6 -18.12 -52.07 22.12
C VAL A 6 -17.83 -52.26 20.61
N SER A 7 -17.38 -51.19 19.94
CA SER A 7 -16.30 -51.18 18.92
C SER A 7 -16.66 -50.99 17.44
N SER A 8 -16.03 -49.97 16.85
CA SER A 8 -15.66 -49.82 15.43
C SER A 8 -16.83 -49.49 14.48
N ILE A 9 -16.96 -48.33 13.84
CA ILE A 9 -15.98 -47.51 13.09
C ILE A 9 -16.52 -46.05 13.18
N ILE A 10 -15.96 -45.19 14.01
CA ILE A 10 -15.02 -44.11 13.61
C ILE A 10 -14.98 -43.92 12.09
N LEU A 11 -16.07 -43.41 11.52
CA LEU A 11 -16.03 -42.60 10.30
C LEU A 11 -16.39 -41.17 10.73
N VAL A 12 -15.49 -40.62 11.56
CA VAL A 12 -15.32 -39.18 11.71
C VAL A 12 -14.89 -38.72 10.33
N ILE A 13 -15.86 -38.26 9.53
CA ILE A 13 -15.60 -37.41 8.38
C ILE A 13 -15.07 -36.11 8.99
N LEU A 14 -13.77 -36.15 9.24
CA LEU A 14 -12.92 -35.02 9.51
C LEU A 14 -13.00 -34.18 8.23
N VAL A 15 -14.00 -33.32 8.16
CA VAL A 15 -14.01 -32.19 7.22
C VAL A 15 -12.80 -31.38 7.61
N LEU A 16 -11.69 -31.70 6.95
CA LEU A 16 -10.48 -30.90 6.90
C LEU A 16 -10.95 -29.56 6.32
N SER A 17 -11.28 -28.62 7.21
CA SER A 17 -11.26 -27.22 6.90
C SER A 17 -9.84 -26.94 6.45
N ALA A 18 -9.59 -27.02 5.15
CA ALA A 18 -8.46 -26.40 4.52
C ALA A 18 -8.70 -24.89 4.66
N THR A 19 -8.43 -24.36 5.85
CA THR A 19 -8.01 -22.98 5.98
C THR A 19 -6.71 -22.91 5.22
N THR A 20 -6.79 -22.60 3.94
CA THR A 20 -5.67 -22.03 3.22
C THR A 20 -5.30 -20.78 4.01
N ALA A 21 -4.34 -20.91 4.92
CA ALA A 21 -3.55 -19.79 5.32
C ALA A 21 -3.00 -19.27 3.98
N LEU A 22 -3.54 -18.15 3.51
CA LEU A 22 -2.88 -17.35 2.50
C LEU A 22 -1.56 -16.98 3.16
N SER A 23 -0.53 -17.78 2.86
CA SER A 23 0.84 -17.33 3.00
C SER A 23 0.92 -16.14 2.07
N SER A 24 0.92 -14.94 2.64
CA SER A 24 1.40 -13.75 1.97
C SER A 24 2.85 -14.04 1.62
N GLY A 25 3.06 -14.58 0.42
CA GLY A 25 4.39 -14.66 -0.16
C GLY A 25 5.02 -13.26 -0.18
N PRO A 26 6.34 -13.17 -0.38
CA PRO A 26 7.03 -11.88 -0.42
C PRO A 26 6.29 -10.92 -1.37
N VAL A 27 6.12 -9.66 -0.93
CA VAL A 27 5.40 -8.62 -1.68
C VAL A 27 6.12 -8.39 -3.00
N GLN A 28 5.46 -8.72 -4.11
CA GLN A 28 6.08 -8.69 -5.42
C GLN A 28 5.79 -7.40 -6.17
N ILE A 29 6.64 -6.38 -6.00
CA ILE A 29 6.53 -5.16 -6.82
C ILE A 29 7.13 -5.37 -8.21
N LYS A 30 6.51 -4.75 -9.22
CA LYS A 30 6.86 -4.85 -10.64
C LYS A 30 6.60 -3.51 -11.35
N PRO A 31 7.56 -2.96 -12.10
CA PRO A 31 7.29 -1.86 -13.02
C PRO A 31 6.34 -2.32 -14.14
N PRO A 32 5.58 -1.42 -14.78
CA PRO A 32 5.50 0.01 -14.49
C PRO A 32 4.84 0.30 -13.13
N ILE A 33 5.41 1.25 -12.39
CA ILE A 33 4.84 1.74 -11.13
C ILE A 33 3.89 2.89 -11.45
N LEU A 34 2.63 2.77 -11.03
CA LEU A 34 1.71 3.90 -11.06
C LEU A 34 1.56 4.45 -9.65
N ALA A 35 1.88 5.73 -9.47
CA ALA A 35 1.88 6.39 -8.18
C ALA A 35 0.82 7.50 -8.12
N THR A 36 0.18 7.64 -6.97
CA THR A 36 -0.76 8.71 -6.65
C THR A 36 -0.52 9.17 -5.21
N ALA A 37 -1.19 10.23 -4.80
CA ALA A 37 -1.18 10.70 -3.42
C ALA A 37 -2.58 11.07 -2.96
N VAL A 38 -2.75 11.09 -1.64
CA VAL A 38 -3.87 11.76 -0.98
C VAL A 38 -3.61 13.28 -1.01
N GLY A 39 -4.60 14.06 -1.47
CA GLY A 39 -4.53 15.51 -1.48
C GLY A 39 -3.39 16.05 -2.36
N ASP A 40 -2.60 16.96 -1.81
CA ASP A 40 -1.43 17.57 -2.45
C ASP A 40 -0.10 16.84 -2.13
N GLY A 41 -0.18 15.60 -1.66
CA GLY A 41 0.99 14.83 -1.23
C GLY A 41 2.08 14.75 -2.30
N GLU A 42 3.25 15.34 -2.04
CA GLU A 42 4.39 15.37 -2.96
C GLU A 42 5.09 14.01 -3.11
N GLY A 43 4.78 13.03 -2.26
CA GLY A 43 5.49 11.75 -2.20
C GLY A 43 5.48 10.98 -3.51
N SER A 44 4.37 10.97 -4.25
CA SER A 44 4.30 10.29 -5.56
C SER A 44 5.15 11.01 -6.62
N VAL A 45 5.23 12.33 -6.56
CA VAL A 45 6.06 13.14 -7.46
C VAL A 45 7.55 12.93 -7.18
N ILE A 46 7.93 12.91 -5.91
CA ILE A 46 9.31 12.61 -5.47
C ILE A 46 9.70 11.20 -5.92
N LEU A 47 8.84 10.21 -5.71
CA LEU A 47 9.06 8.85 -6.18
C LEU A 47 9.29 8.80 -7.69
N ASN A 48 8.42 9.42 -8.47
CA ASN A 48 8.53 9.46 -9.93
C ASN A 48 9.87 10.06 -10.40
N LEU A 49 10.29 11.18 -9.79
CA LEU A 49 11.57 11.81 -10.08
C LEU A 49 12.74 10.86 -9.80
N VAL A 50 12.72 10.20 -8.64
CA VAL A 50 13.77 9.28 -8.21
C VAL A 50 13.83 8.03 -9.09
N CYS A 51 12.70 7.44 -9.45
CA CYS A 51 12.60 6.34 -10.42
C CYS A 51 13.19 6.72 -11.79
N GLY A 52 12.92 7.95 -12.26
CA GLY A 52 13.47 8.48 -13.50
C GLY A 52 15.00 8.51 -13.54
N TRP A 53 15.67 8.76 -12.40
CA TRP A 53 17.13 8.71 -12.31
C TRP A 53 17.74 7.31 -12.48
N LYS A 54 16.94 6.26 -12.28
CA LYS A 54 17.38 4.85 -12.39
C LYS A 54 16.77 4.11 -13.56
N GLY A 55 15.95 4.77 -14.37
CA GLY A 55 15.25 4.13 -15.49
C GLY A 55 14.22 3.10 -15.05
N ILE A 56 13.65 3.26 -13.84
CA ILE A 56 12.50 2.47 -13.41
C ILE A 56 11.26 3.15 -14.00
N GLU A 57 10.45 2.39 -14.74
CA GLU A 57 9.18 2.89 -15.28
C GLU A 57 8.24 3.23 -14.12
N CYS A 58 7.99 4.52 -13.95
CA CYS A 58 7.15 5.07 -12.91
C CYS A 58 6.41 6.27 -13.48
N GLU A 59 5.16 6.46 -13.08
CA GLU A 59 4.37 7.64 -13.43
C GLU A 59 3.61 8.12 -12.19
N SER A 60 3.62 9.42 -11.92
CA SER A 60 2.81 10.02 -10.86
C SER A 60 1.57 10.68 -11.48
N VAL A 61 0.38 10.20 -11.11
CA VAL A 61 -0.92 10.71 -11.54
C VAL A 61 -1.74 11.07 -10.30
N LEU A 62 -1.73 12.34 -9.89
CA LEU A 62 -2.33 12.78 -8.62
C LEU A 62 -3.86 12.69 -8.61
N ASP A 63 -4.49 12.94 -9.77
CA ASP A 63 -5.92 12.85 -10.01
C ASP A 63 -6.36 11.46 -10.50
N LEU A 64 -5.53 10.42 -10.27
CA LEU A 64 -5.86 9.05 -10.67
C LEU A 64 -7.19 8.62 -10.07
N THR A 65 -8.07 8.09 -10.92
CA THR A 65 -9.39 7.56 -10.52
C THR A 65 -9.39 6.03 -10.60
N PRO A 66 -10.26 5.34 -9.85
CA PRO A 66 -10.39 3.89 -9.93
C PRO A 66 -10.68 3.39 -11.36
N ALA A 67 -11.51 4.12 -12.12
CA ALA A 67 -11.83 3.76 -13.50
C ALA A 67 -10.61 3.89 -14.43
N ALA A 68 -9.80 4.94 -14.27
CA ALA A 68 -8.58 5.13 -15.04
C ALA A 68 -7.49 4.09 -14.68
N LEU A 69 -7.42 3.67 -13.41
CA LEU A 69 -6.55 2.57 -13.01
C LEU A 69 -6.99 1.24 -13.66
N GLU A 70 -8.28 0.92 -13.63
CA GLU A 70 -8.83 -0.29 -14.26
C GLU A 70 -8.56 -0.31 -15.77
N GLU A 71 -8.73 0.82 -16.46
CA GLU A 71 -8.40 0.96 -17.89
C GLU A 71 -6.92 0.68 -18.16
N ARG A 72 -6.02 1.30 -17.41
CA ARG A 72 -4.56 1.11 -17.55
C ARG A 72 -4.13 -0.32 -17.25
N LEU A 73 -4.76 -0.99 -16.29
CA LEU A 73 -4.50 -2.40 -16.00
C LEU A 73 -4.87 -3.34 -17.15
N GLY A 74 -5.78 -2.92 -18.04
CA GLY A 74 -6.16 -3.67 -19.24
C GLY A 74 -5.19 -3.52 -20.42
N GLU A 75 -4.20 -2.63 -20.32
CA GLU A 75 -3.19 -2.42 -21.37
C GLU A 75 -2.11 -3.52 -21.34
N ILE A 76 -1.45 -3.74 -22.48
CA ILE A 76 -0.40 -4.78 -22.62
C ILE A 76 0.76 -4.54 -21.64
N ASP A 77 1.10 -3.27 -21.42
CA ASP A 77 2.14 -2.83 -20.48
C ASP A 77 1.50 -2.06 -19.30
N GLY A 78 0.36 -2.55 -18.81
CA GLY A 78 -0.34 -1.97 -17.65
C GLY A 78 0.51 -2.00 -16.37
N PRO A 79 0.16 -1.18 -15.36
CA PRO A 79 0.98 -1.03 -14.17
C PRO A 79 1.04 -2.34 -13.36
N GLY A 80 2.26 -2.70 -12.94
CA GLY A 80 2.51 -3.87 -12.09
C GLY A 80 2.46 -3.57 -10.59
N THR A 81 2.36 -2.30 -10.19
CA THR A 81 2.34 -1.86 -8.79
C THR A 81 1.63 -0.52 -8.66
N LEU A 82 0.79 -0.40 -7.62
CA LEU A 82 0.21 0.88 -7.21
C LEU A 82 0.99 1.40 -5.99
N VAL A 83 1.45 2.65 -6.05
CA VAL A 83 1.99 3.35 -4.88
C VAL A 83 1.02 4.47 -4.48
N VAL A 84 0.62 4.50 -3.21
CA VAL A 84 -0.21 5.57 -2.67
C VAL A 84 0.58 6.30 -1.60
N ALA A 85 0.91 7.56 -1.90
CA ALA A 85 1.60 8.43 -0.97
C ALA A 85 0.63 9.15 -0.03
N THR A 86 1.03 9.31 1.21
CA THR A 86 0.32 10.14 2.19
C THR A 86 0.38 11.62 1.80
N GLY A 87 -0.63 12.37 2.22
CA GLY A 87 -0.66 13.82 2.17
C GLY A 87 -1.55 14.37 3.28
N ALA A 88 -1.68 15.69 3.36
CA ALA A 88 -2.52 16.29 4.39
C ALA A 88 -3.99 16.32 3.95
N ILE A 89 -4.90 15.99 4.87
CA ILE A 89 -6.34 16.17 4.68
C ILE A 89 -6.81 17.26 5.65
N VAL A 90 -6.90 18.50 5.16
CA VAL A 90 -7.33 19.65 5.95
C VAL A 90 -8.87 19.76 5.97
N GLU A 91 -9.47 19.92 7.15
CA GLU A 91 -10.93 20.08 7.30
C GLU A 91 -11.40 21.49 6.89
N GLY A 92 -12.28 21.58 5.88
CA GLY A 92 -12.79 22.87 5.35
C GLY A 92 -13.61 22.76 4.05
N ASP A 93 -14.23 21.60 3.82
CA ASP A 93 -15.07 21.19 2.68
C ASP A 93 -14.41 20.94 1.32
N LEU A 94 -13.20 21.43 1.01
CA LEU A 94 -12.61 21.24 -0.33
C LEU A 94 -11.07 21.21 -0.29
N TYR A 95 -10.43 20.10 -0.68
CA TYR A 95 -9.00 20.09 -1.01
C TYR A 95 -8.80 20.35 -2.49
N THR A 96 -7.63 20.88 -2.82
CA THR A 96 -7.28 21.22 -4.20
C THR A 96 -6.31 20.18 -4.73
N ILE A 97 -6.73 19.33 -5.68
CA ILE A 97 -5.77 18.52 -6.44
C ILE A 97 -5.16 19.43 -7.52
N CYS A 98 -3.82 19.54 -7.54
CA CYS A 98 -3.05 20.23 -8.57
C CYS A 98 -3.43 21.70 -8.88
N ASN A 99 -3.97 22.46 -7.92
CA ASN A 99 -4.47 23.83 -8.14
C ASN A 99 -5.69 23.97 -9.09
N ILE A 100 -6.38 22.88 -9.47
CA ILE A 100 -7.42 22.92 -10.51
C ILE A 100 -8.79 22.47 -10.01
N GLU A 101 -8.88 21.52 -9.08
CA GLU A 101 -10.18 20.94 -8.69
C GLU A 101 -10.36 20.82 -7.18
N LYS A 102 -11.52 21.29 -6.71
CA LYS A 102 -11.96 21.26 -5.31
C LYS A 102 -12.74 19.97 -5.06
N MET A 103 -12.17 19.01 -4.33
CA MET A 103 -12.83 17.73 -4.02
C MET A 103 -13.06 17.60 -2.51
N SER A 104 -14.15 16.95 -2.09
CA SER A 104 -14.53 16.83 -0.66
C SER A 104 -13.80 15.65 -0.02
N ILE A 105 -13.57 15.71 1.30
CA ILE A 105 -12.83 14.67 2.04
C ILE A 105 -13.39 13.28 1.77
N GLU A 106 -14.71 13.12 1.78
CA GLU A 106 -15.37 11.84 1.53
C GLU A 106 -15.10 11.34 0.11
N LYS A 107 -15.12 12.25 -0.88
CA LYS A 107 -14.76 11.91 -2.25
C LYS A 107 -13.30 11.49 -2.37
N GLU A 108 -12.39 12.06 -1.56
CA GLU A 108 -11.00 11.62 -1.55
C GLU A 108 -10.86 10.22 -0.99
N SER A 109 -11.45 10.01 0.19
CA SER A 109 -11.39 8.72 0.86
C SER A 109 -11.94 7.65 -0.07
N SER A 110 -13.10 7.90 -0.70
CA SER A 110 -13.68 6.99 -1.68
C SER A 110 -12.81 6.79 -2.93
N ARG A 111 -12.10 7.82 -3.41
CA ARG A 111 -11.18 7.69 -4.55
C ARG A 111 -10.04 6.75 -4.19
N ILE A 112 -9.40 6.97 -3.05
CA ILE A 112 -8.23 6.20 -2.59
C ILE A 112 -8.63 4.77 -2.23
N GLU A 113 -9.73 4.57 -1.48
CA GLU A 113 -10.30 3.25 -1.21
C GLU A 113 -10.60 2.51 -2.51
N GLY A 114 -11.25 3.17 -3.47
CA GLY A 114 -11.54 2.59 -4.78
C GLY A 114 -10.29 2.20 -5.57
N LEU A 115 -9.22 2.98 -5.50
CA LEU A 115 -7.94 2.64 -6.14
C LEU A 115 -7.30 1.40 -5.49
N ILE A 116 -7.31 1.35 -4.16
CA ILE A 116 -6.82 0.21 -3.39
C ILE A 116 -7.63 -1.05 -3.71
N ASP A 117 -8.96 -0.94 -3.79
CA ASP A 117 -9.86 -2.05 -4.11
C ASP A 117 -9.63 -2.59 -5.54
N VAL A 118 -9.46 -1.69 -6.51
CA VAL A 118 -9.13 -2.05 -7.90
C VAL A 118 -7.78 -2.77 -7.96
N ALA A 119 -6.75 -2.22 -7.31
CA ALA A 119 -5.42 -2.82 -7.27
C ALA A 119 -5.46 -4.24 -6.67
N LYS A 120 -6.12 -4.40 -5.52
CA LYS A 120 -6.27 -5.69 -4.84
C LYS A 120 -7.08 -6.70 -5.65
N SER A 121 -8.18 -6.27 -6.27
CA SER A 121 -9.02 -7.13 -7.12
C SER A 121 -8.25 -7.67 -8.32
N ASN A 122 -7.32 -6.86 -8.85
CA ASN A 122 -6.44 -7.22 -9.95
C ASN A 122 -5.12 -7.88 -9.49
N ARG A 123 -4.93 -8.10 -8.18
CA ARG A 123 -3.74 -8.71 -7.58
C ARG A 123 -2.43 -7.98 -7.90
N ILE A 124 -2.47 -6.67 -8.09
CA ILE A 124 -1.26 -5.85 -8.07
C ILE A 124 -1.03 -5.33 -6.65
N PRO A 125 0.22 -5.31 -6.17
CA PRO A 125 0.53 -4.85 -4.83
C PRO A 125 0.26 -3.36 -4.66
N VAL A 126 -0.20 -3.00 -3.46
CA VAL A 126 -0.36 -1.62 -2.99
C VAL A 126 0.79 -1.28 -2.04
N ILE A 127 1.57 -0.26 -2.37
CA ILE A 127 2.64 0.23 -1.52
C ILE A 127 2.23 1.55 -0.88
N GLY A 128 2.23 1.59 0.46
CA GLY A 128 2.05 2.84 1.21
C GLY A 128 3.36 3.60 1.28
N LEU A 129 3.38 4.87 0.87
CA LEU A 129 4.56 5.73 0.96
C LEU A 129 4.28 6.90 1.90
N HIS A 130 5.05 7.00 2.99
CA HIS A 130 5.04 8.17 3.86
C HIS A 130 6.39 8.87 3.84
N ILE A 131 6.39 10.18 3.56
CA ILE A 131 7.56 11.04 3.72
C ILE A 131 7.29 11.97 4.89
N ASP A 132 8.00 11.74 5.98
CA ASP A 132 7.90 12.52 7.19
C ASP A 132 8.52 13.91 6.97
N ARG A 133 7.69 14.95 7.12
CA ARG A 133 8.07 16.36 6.97
C ARG A 133 8.56 16.97 8.30
N GLY A 134 8.65 16.18 9.36
CA GLY A 134 9.00 16.61 10.69
C GLY A 134 7.81 17.25 11.41
N ILE A 135 7.80 18.58 11.49
CA ILE A 135 6.80 19.29 12.31
C ILE A 135 5.43 19.24 11.62
N THR A 136 4.48 18.56 12.26
CA THR A 136 3.08 18.53 11.86
C THR A 136 2.32 19.74 12.41
N SER A 137 1.45 20.31 11.58
CA SER A 137 0.44 21.29 11.95
C SER A 137 -0.93 20.75 11.53
N PRO A 138 -2.05 21.36 11.95
CA PRO A 138 -3.37 20.95 11.46
C PRO A 138 -3.51 20.96 9.93
N ASP A 139 -2.72 21.80 9.25
CA ASP A 139 -2.72 21.91 7.78
C ASP A 139 -1.78 20.90 7.11
N THR A 140 -0.88 20.25 7.87
CA THR A 140 0.11 19.29 7.35
C THR A 140 -0.01 17.90 7.97
N ASP A 141 -1.03 17.66 8.81
CA ASP A 141 -1.25 16.40 9.51
C ASP A 141 -1.59 15.27 8.52
N PRO A 142 -0.73 14.24 8.39
CA PRO A 142 -0.97 13.12 7.50
C PRO A 142 -1.87 12.04 8.12
N GLY A 143 -2.27 12.16 9.40
CA GLY A 143 -2.92 11.10 10.17
C GLY A 143 -4.08 10.42 9.45
N LYS A 144 -4.98 11.20 8.86
CA LYS A 144 -6.12 10.66 8.09
C LYS A 144 -5.68 9.88 6.85
N SER A 145 -4.63 10.32 6.17
CA SER A 145 -4.09 9.60 5.01
C SER A 145 -3.36 8.32 5.44
N LEU A 146 -2.69 8.33 6.61
CA LEU A 146 -2.06 7.15 7.18
C LEU A 146 -3.11 6.06 7.46
N ASP A 147 -4.19 6.42 8.17
CA ASP A 147 -5.27 5.50 8.50
C ASP A 147 -6.01 4.95 7.27
N LEU A 148 -6.06 5.74 6.19
CA LEU A 148 -6.68 5.36 4.93
C LEU A 148 -5.83 4.39 4.11
N ILE A 149 -4.50 4.51 4.16
CA ILE A 149 -3.59 3.78 3.27
C ILE A 149 -2.96 2.57 3.98
N MET A 150 -2.34 2.80 5.13
CA MET A 150 -1.40 1.86 5.74
C MET A 150 -2.03 0.52 6.15
N PRO A 151 -3.26 0.46 6.69
CA PRO A 151 -3.91 -0.81 6.99
C PRO A 151 -4.18 -1.70 5.77
N HIS A 152 -4.11 -1.12 4.57
CA HIS A 152 -4.42 -1.79 3.32
C HIS A 152 -3.19 -2.02 2.43
N ALA A 153 -2.02 -1.52 2.81
CA ALA A 153 -0.79 -1.69 2.06
C ALA A 153 -0.25 -3.12 2.18
N ASP A 154 0.30 -3.63 1.09
CA ASP A 154 1.05 -4.87 1.06
C ASP A 154 2.47 -4.67 1.61
N ALA A 155 3.06 -3.48 1.41
CA ALA A 155 4.27 -3.04 2.10
C ALA A 155 4.27 -1.52 2.29
N ILE A 156 5.05 -1.04 3.24
CA ILE A 156 5.15 0.38 3.60
C ILE A 156 6.60 0.84 3.46
N ILE A 157 6.77 1.99 2.81
CA ILE A 157 8.02 2.76 2.80
C ILE A 157 7.82 3.99 3.67
N LEU A 158 8.60 4.09 4.74
CA LEU A 158 8.68 5.25 5.60
C LEU A 158 10.00 5.98 5.35
N VAL A 159 9.92 7.24 4.95
CA VAL A 159 11.07 8.15 4.86
C VAL A 159 11.05 9.06 6.08
N THR A 160 11.98 8.89 7.01
CA THR A 160 12.06 9.72 8.23
C THR A 160 13.49 9.89 8.72
N HIS A 161 13.87 11.12 9.06
CA HIS A 161 15.17 11.45 9.64
C HIS A 161 15.18 11.39 11.18
N ILE A 162 14.00 11.37 11.82
CA ILE A 162 13.85 11.36 13.28
C ILE A 162 13.56 9.96 13.85
N GLY A 163 13.21 9.00 12.98
CA GLY A 163 12.85 7.64 13.38
C GLY A 163 11.34 7.41 13.34
N MET A 164 10.93 6.19 13.70
CA MET A 164 9.51 5.82 13.76
C MET A 164 8.82 6.53 14.94
N ASP A 165 7.58 6.94 14.72
CA ASP A 165 6.68 7.33 15.80
C ASP A 165 5.91 6.11 16.35
N GLU A 166 5.04 6.35 17.33
CA GLU A 166 4.23 5.29 17.93
C GLU A 166 3.32 4.57 16.90
N TYR A 167 2.91 5.26 15.83
CA TYR A 167 2.09 4.67 14.78
C TYR A 167 2.86 3.62 13.98
N PHE A 168 4.05 3.97 13.48
CA PHE A 168 4.88 3.04 12.71
C PHE A 168 5.51 1.96 13.59
N GLU A 169 5.83 2.24 14.86
CA GLU A 169 6.28 1.23 15.82
C GLU A 169 5.22 0.13 16.04
N LYS A 170 3.93 0.50 16.10
CA LYS A 170 2.83 -0.46 16.21
C LYS A 170 2.72 -1.35 14.97
N ILE A 171 2.82 -0.77 13.78
CA ILE A 171 2.82 -1.52 12.52
C ILE A 171 4.00 -2.50 12.48
N ALA A 172 5.21 -2.03 12.82
CA ALA A 172 6.41 -2.85 12.86
C ALA A 172 6.28 -4.01 13.86
N THR A 173 5.74 -3.74 15.05
CA THR A 173 5.57 -4.73 16.11
C THR A 173 4.51 -5.78 15.76
N ALA A 174 3.44 -5.40 15.04
CA ALA A 174 2.45 -6.34 14.55
C ALA A 174 3.06 -7.33 13.54
N GLY A 175 4.06 -6.90 12.77
CA GLY A 175 4.83 -7.76 11.87
C GLY A 175 4.04 -8.31 10.67
N THR A 176 2.85 -7.76 10.41
CA THR A 176 1.95 -8.23 9.34
C THR A 176 2.22 -7.57 7.99
N ILE A 177 2.77 -6.35 8.01
CA ILE A 177 3.06 -5.56 6.82
C ILE A 177 4.57 -5.25 6.84
N PRO A 178 5.33 -5.65 5.81
CA PRO A 178 6.72 -5.23 5.65
C PRO A 178 6.84 -3.70 5.73
N LEU A 179 7.64 -3.22 6.68
CA LEU A 179 7.94 -1.80 6.86
C LEU A 179 9.42 -1.56 6.56
N ILE A 180 9.69 -0.76 5.53
CA ILE A 180 11.03 -0.34 5.15
C ILE A 180 11.21 1.11 5.58
N VAL A 181 12.20 1.35 6.43
CA VAL A 181 12.51 2.69 6.95
C VAL A 181 13.80 3.17 6.31
N ILE A 182 13.74 4.33 5.68
CA ILE A 182 14.90 5.05 5.12
C ILE A 182 14.96 6.45 5.70
N ASP A 183 16.15 7.03 5.76
CA ASP A 183 16.40 8.34 6.39
C ASP A 183 16.22 9.53 5.44
N ASN A 184 16.17 9.29 4.13
CA ASN A 184 16.10 10.34 3.11
C ASN A 184 15.49 9.80 1.80
N SER A 185 14.86 10.69 1.02
CA SER A 185 14.12 10.36 -0.20
C SER A 185 15.03 9.94 -1.37
N ASP A 186 16.30 10.32 -1.37
CA ASP A 186 17.30 9.83 -2.34
C ASP A 186 17.52 8.31 -2.24
N LYS A 187 17.27 7.73 -1.06
CA LYS A 187 17.32 6.28 -0.82
C LYS A 187 16.03 5.54 -1.16
N LEU A 188 15.03 6.21 -1.75
CA LEU A 188 13.79 5.53 -2.20
C LEU A 188 14.09 4.39 -3.17
N ILE A 189 15.13 4.50 -3.99
CA ILE A 189 15.58 3.41 -4.86
C ILE A 189 16.02 2.20 -4.07
N GLU A 190 16.77 2.38 -2.98
CA GLU A 190 17.24 1.27 -2.15
C GLU A 190 16.04 0.55 -1.52
N ALA A 191 15.02 1.30 -1.09
CA ALA A 191 13.77 0.72 -0.58
C ALA A 191 13.02 -0.08 -1.65
N LEU A 192 12.93 0.44 -2.88
CA LEU A 192 12.35 -0.30 -4.00
C LEU A 192 13.17 -1.54 -4.35
N GLU A 193 14.51 -1.47 -4.36
CA GLU A 193 15.38 -2.61 -4.61
C GLU A 193 15.19 -3.72 -3.57
N VAL A 194 15.03 -3.36 -2.30
CA VAL A 194 14.68 -4.32 -1.24
C VAL A 194 13.37 -5.03 -1.59
N LEU A 195 12.31 -4.29 -1.93
CA LEU A 195 11.02 -4.86 -2.33
C LEU A 195 11.12 -5.70 -3.62
N PHE A 196 11.92 -5.29 -4.60
CA PHE A 196 12.18 -6.08 -5.81
C PHE A 196 12.95 -7.36 -5.49
N SER A 197 13.88 -7.33 -4.54
CA SER A 197 14.70 -8.48 -4.16
C SER A 197 13.95 -9.51 -3.32
N MET A 198 12.89 -9.10 -2.62
CA MET A 198 11.94 -10.03 -1.99
C MET A 198 11.32 -10.98 -3.02
N ASN A 199 11.33 -10.66 -4.32
CA ASN A 199 10.92 -11.56 -5.41
C ASN A 199 11.79 -12.84 -5.57
N LEU A 200 12.98 -12.91 -4.97
CA LEU A 200 13.99 -13.94 -5.30
C LEU A 200 14.25 -15.02 -4.23
N GLY A 201 13.42 -15.13 -3.18
CA GLY A 201 13.41 -16.30 -2.28
C GLY A 201 12.07 -17.03 -2.39
N GLU A 202 11.94 -18.33 -2.65
CA GLU A 202 12.84 -19.48 -2.54
C GLU A 202 12.61 -20.43 -3.73
N CYS A 203 13.70 -20.83 -4.40
CA CYS A 203 13.81 -22.09 -5.13
C CYS A 203 15.22 -22.62 -4.88
N GLU A 204 15.43 -23.21 -3.70
CA GLU A 204 16.44 -24.26 -3.50
C GLU A 204 15.73 -25.60 -3.29
#